data_AF-A0A2G9ZUB9-F1
#
_entry.id   AF-A0A2G9ZUB9-F1
#
_cell.length_a   1.000
_cell.length_b   1.000
_cell.length_c   1.000
_cell.angle_alpha   90.00
_cell.angle_beta   90.00
_cell.angle_gamma   90.00
#
_symmetry.space_group_name_H-M   'P 1'
#
loop_
_entity.id
_entity.type
_entity.pdbx_description
1 polymer ?
#
loop_
_entity_poly.entity_id
_entity_poly.type
_entity_poly.pdbx_seq_one_letter_code
_entity_poly.pdbx_strand_id
1 'polypeptide(L)'
;MEPVILPIEDILDLHTFRPEEVSSLLEDYFSACIDAGIYSVRVIHGKGKGTLKNRVLHLLERDPRVISYGDAPLDAGGWGATIVQFKPK
;
A
#
# COMPACT_ATOMS: atom_id res chain seq x y z
N MET A 1 -17.53 -24.16 -6.85
CA MET A 1 -16.61 -23.78 -5.77
C MET A 1 -17.15 -22.49 -5.19
N GLU A 2 -17.43 -22.45 -3.89
CA GLU A 2 -17.82 -21.19 -3.25
C GLU A 2 -16.60 -20.26 -3.17
N PRO A 3 -16.78 -18.95 -3.35
CA PRO A 3 -15.68 -17.99 -3.28
C PRO A 3 -15.13 -17.94 -1.85
N VAL A 4 -13.81 -18.10 -1.71
CA VAL A 4 -13.12 -17.86 -0.43
C VAL A 4 -12.95 -16.36 -0.29
N ILE A 5 -13.61 -15.76 0.70
CA ILE A 5 -13.44 -14.34 1.05
C ILE A 5 -12.23 -14.25 2.00
N LEU A 6 -11.16 -13.63 1.53
CA LEU A 6 -10.02 -13.29 2.38
C LEU A 6 -10.28 -11.94 3.05
N PRO A 7 -9.97 -11.79 4.36
CA PRO A 7 -10.07 -10.50 5.01
C PRO A 7 -9.06 -9.51 4.41
N ILE A 8 -9.46 -8.24 4.34
CA ILE A 8 -8.54 -7.14 4.03
C ILE A 8 -7.68 -6.86 5.26
N GLU A 9 -6.37 -6.71 5.05
CA GLU A 9 -5.38 -6.44 6.08
C GLU A 9 -4.73 -5.07 5.89
N ASP A 10 -4.04 -4.59 6.93
CA ASP A 10 -3.27 -3.35 6.91
C ASP A 10 -1.91 -3.48 6.21
N ILE A 11 -1.63 -4.61 5.53
CA ILE A 11 -0.37 -4.88 4.84
C ILE A 11 -0.65 -5.25 3.38
N LEU A 12 0.10 -4.64 2.46
CA LEU A 12 0.09 -4.99 1.05
C LEU A 12 1.51 -5.26 0.56
N ASP A 13 1.79 -6.51 0.17
CA ASP A 13 3.09 -6.92 -0.38
C ASP A 13 3.08 -6.91 -1.91
N LEU A 14 3.91 -6.05 -2.50
CA LEU A 14 3.99 -5.86 -3.94
C LEU A 14 4.98 -6.81 -4.66
N HIS A 15 5.72 -7.68 -3.96
CA HIS A 15 6.72 -8.57 -4.59
C HIS A 15 6.11 -9.59 -5.57
N THR A 16 4.83 -9.89 -5.41
CA THR A 16 4.12 -10.88 -6.24
C THR A 16 3.35 -10.27 -7.42
N PHE A 17 3.34 -8.93 -7.52
CA PHE A 17 2.58 -8.20 -8.53
C PHE A 17 3.50 -7.67 -9.62
N ARG A 18 2.97 -7.61 -10.85
CA ARG A 18 3.68 -7.00 -11.96
C ARG A 18 3.66 -5.48 -11.82
N PRO A 19 4.72 -4.78 -12.24
CA PRO A 19 4.78 -3.33 -12.13
C PRO A 19 3.55 -2.61 -12.71
N GLU A 20 3.02 -3.07 -13.84
CA GLU A 20 1.85 -2.52 -14.51
C GLU A 20 0.56 -2.59 -13.67
N GLU A 21 0.43 -3.58 -12.78
CA GLU A 21 -0.75 -3.81 -11.93
C GLU A 21 -0.77 -2.91 -10.69
N VAL A 22 0.40 -2.38 -10.29
CA VAL A 22 0.57 -1.65 -9.01
C VAL A 22 -0.37 -0.46 -8.89
N SER A 23 -0.68 0.23 -9.98
CA SER A 23 -1.53 1.44 -9.93
C SER A 23 -2.96 1.09 -9.55
N SER A 24 -3.59 0.18 -10.29
CA SER A 24 -4.96 -0.25 -10.02
C SER A 24 -5.06 -1.02 -8.70
N LEU A 25 -4.04 -1.84 -8.39
CA LEU A 25 -3.98 -2.56 -7.13
C LEU A 25 -4.01 -1.61 -5.92
N LEU A 26 -3.17 -0.57 -5.91
CA LEU A 26 -3.16 0.39 -4.81
C LEU A 26 -4.48 1.17 -4.74
N GLU A 27 -5.05 1.54 -5.89
CA GLU A 27 -6.34 2.23 -5.94
C GLU A 27 -7.46 1.41 -5.27
N ASP A 28 -7.62 0.16 -5.69
CA ASP A 28 -8.64 -0.75 -5.20
C ASP A 28 -8.40 -1.15 -3.75
N TYR A 29 -7.15 -1.48 -3.39
CA TYR A 29 -6.80 -1.92 -2.05
C TYR A 29 -7.01 -0.82 -1.01
N PHE A 30 -6.64 0.43 -1.33
CA PHE A 30 -6.85 1.56 -0.41
C PHE A 30 -8.34 1.87 -0.22
N SER A 31 -9.16 1.77 -1.29
CA SER A 31 -10.61 1.88 -1.15
C SER A 31 -11.14 0.82 -0.20
N ALA A 32 -10.74 -0.43 -0.39
CA ALA A 32 -11.17 -1.54 0.46
C ALA A 32 -10.73 -1.38 1.93
N CYS A 33 -9.51 -0.91 2.18
CA CYS A 33 -9.03 -0.62 3.52
C CYS A 33 -9.85 0.48 4.20
N ILE A 34 -10.10 1.59 3.51
CA ILE A 34 -10.89 2.71 4.05
C ILE A 34 -12.32 2.26 4.34
N ASP A 35 -12.93 1.47 3.45
CA ASP A 35 -14.26 0.89 3.65
C ASP A 35 -14.32 -0.05 4.86
N ALA A 36 -13.22 -0.76 5.13
CA ALA A 36 -13.05 -1.62 6.29
C ALA A 36 -12.63 -0.87 7.58
N GLY A 37 -12.47 0.46 7.54
CA GLY A 37 -12.03 1.26 8.69
C GLY A 37 -10.53 1.16 8.99
N ILE A 38 -9.73 0.67 8.04
CA ILE A 38 -8.27 0.60 8.11
C ILE A 38 -7.69 1.85 7.46
N TYR A 39 -7.25 2.79 8.29
CA TYR A 39 -6.73 4.09 7.83
C TYR A 39 -5.20 4.19 7.82
N SER A 40 -4.50 3.12 8.17
CA SER A 40 -3.04 3.02 8.13
C SER A 40 -2.67 1.73 7.41
N VAL A 41 -1.98 1.81 6.28
CA VAL A 41 -1.56 0.64 5.50
C VAL A 41 -0.05 0.66 5.29
N ARG A 42 0.58 -0.51 5.44
CA ARG A 42 1.98 -0.75 5.12
C ARG A 42 2.11 -1.38 3.74
N VAL A 43 2.66 -0.62 2.80
CA VAL A 43 2.96 -1.08 1.44
C VAL A 43 4.41 -1.57 1.38
N ILE A 44 4.60 -2.88 1.21
CA ILE A 44 5.91 -3.51 1.09
C ILE A 44 6.29 -3.56 -0.39
N HIS A 45 7.32 -2.82 -0.78
CA HIS A 45 7.82 -2.76 -2.16
C HIS A 45 9.25 -3.30 -2.32
N GLY A 46 9.84 -3.76 -1.21
CA GLY A 46 11.21 -4.24 -1.18
C GLY A 46 12.24 -3.12 -1.24
N LYS A 47 13.50 -3.51 -1.02
CA LYS A 47 14.66 -2.61 -0.97
C LYS A 47 15.20 -2.35 -2.39
N GLY A 48 15.68 -3.39 -3.08
CA GLY A 48 16.03 -3.33 -4.50
C GLY A 48 16.82 -2.07 -4.92
N LYS A 49 16.54 -1.55 -6.12
CA LYS A 49 17.07 -0.27 -6.63
C LYS A 49 16.16 0.93 -6.35
N GLY A 50 15.08 0.75 -5.58
CA GLY A 50 14.09 1.79 -5.31
C GLY A 50 13.09 2.09 -6.44
N THR A 51 13.12 1.37 -7.57
CA THR A 51 12.18 1.59 -8.68
C THR A 51 10.71 1.44 -8.25
N LEU A 52 10.39 0.37 -7.52
CA LEU A 52 9.03 0.13 -7.05
C LEU A 52 8.62 1.13 -5.96
N LYS A 53 9.53 1.46 -5.03
CA LYS A 53 9.34 2.54 -4.06
C LYS A 53 8.96 3.85 -4.76
N ASN A 54 9.76 4.31 -5.72
CA ASN A 54 9.50 5.57 -6.43
C ASN A 54 8.14 5.57 -7.13
N ARG A 55 7.73 4.44 -7.71
CA ARG A 55 6.39 4.29 -8.30
C ARG A 55 5.29 4.41 -7.24
N VAL A 56 5.43 3.75 -6.10
CA VAL A 56 4.48 3.86 -4.98
C VAL A 56 4.39 5.32 -4.53
N LEU A 57 5.51 5.97 -4.24
CA LEU A 57 5.51 7.37 -3.78
C LEU A 57 4.84 8.32 -4.78
N HIS A 58 5.10 8.15 -6.09
CA HIS A 58 4.45 8.95 -7.13
C HIS A 58 2.92 8.78 -7.16
N LEU A 59 2.44 7.56 -6.92
CA LEU A 59 0.99 7.29 -6.83
C LEU A 59 0.39 7.89 -5.56
N LEU A 60 1.08 7.77 -4.42
CA LEU A 60 0.64 8.34 -3.14
C LEU A 60 0.55 9.86 -3.17
N GLU A 61 1.48 10.55 -3.83
CA GLU A 61 1.48 12.00 -3.98
C GLU A 61 0.22 12.52 -4.69
N ARG A 62 -0.39 11.70 -5.55
CA ARG A 62 -1.53 12.08 -6.39
C ARG A 62 -2.87 11.59 -5.84
N ASP A 63 -2.84 10.78 -4.77
CA ASP A 63 -4.03 10.17 -4.19
C ASP A 63 -4.69 11.13 -3.18
N PRO A 64 -5.91 11.64 -3.45
CA PRO A 64 -6.58 12.59 -2.57
C PRO A 64 -7.02 11.99 -1.22
N ARG A 65 -6.98 10.65 -1.06
CA ARG A 65 -7.33 9.95 0.18
C ARG A 65 -6.17 9.96 1.18
N VAL A 66 -4.93 10.13 0.72
CA VAL A 66 -3.72 10.07 1.54
C VAL A 66 -3.53 11.37 2.33
N ILE A 67 -3.25 11.26 3.62
CA ILE A 67 -2.87 12.37 4.52
C ILE A 67 -1.34 12.50 4.58
N SER A 68 -0.66 11.37 4.76
CA SER A 68 0.79 11.32 4.90
C SER A 68 1.32 9.95 4.52
N TYR A 69 2.60 9.90 4.20
CA TYR A 69 3.31 8.65 3.98
C TYR A 69 4.79 8.81 4.34
N GLY A 70 5.44 7.70 4.65
CA GLY A 70 6.87 7.68 4.97
C GLY A 70 7.42 6.26 5.06
N ASP A 71 8.74 6.15 5.12
CA ASP A 71 9.39 4.85 5.34
C ASP A 71 8.88 4.21 6.63
N ALA A 72 8.68 2.89 6.59
CA ALA A 72 8.32 2.13 7.78
C ALA A 72 9.45 2.16 8.82
N PRO A 73 9.13 1.96 10.12
CA PRO A 73 10.13 1.68 11.15
C PRO A 73 11.08 0.53 10.75
N LEU A 74 12.29 0.52 11.32
CA LEU A 74 13.34 -0.45 10.95
C LEU A 74 12.91 -1.92 11.18
N ASP A 75 12.18 -2.17 12.27
CA ASP A 75 11.57 -3.45 12.62
C ASP A 75 10.35 -3.81 11.75
N ALA A 76 9.79 -2.83 11.06
CA ALA A 76 8.64 -2.95 10.18
C ALA A 76 8.98 -2.95 8.69
N GLY A 77 10.26 -3.05 8.32
CA GLY A 77 10.74 -3.13 6.93
C GLY A 77 11.67 -1.98 6.51
N GLY A 78 11.75 -0.91 7.31
CA GLY A 78 12.56 0.26 7.00
C GLY A 78 12.19 0.86 5.64
N TRP A 79 13.22 1.33 4.92
CA TRP A 79 13.08 1.86 3.56
C TRP A 79 12.54 0.87 2.50
N GLY A 80 12.36 -0.41 2.85
CA GLY A 80 11.73 -1.41 1.98
C GLY A 80 10.20 -1.43 2.03
N ALA A 81 9.61 -0.63 2.91
CA ALA A 81 8.16 -0.48 3.03
C ALA A 81 7.80 0.98 3.30
N THR A 82 6.60 1.37 2.87
CA THR A 82 6.03 2.70 3.11
C THR A 82 4.78 2.56 3.96
N ILE A 83 4.70 3.30 5.07
CA ILE A 83 3.46 3.47 5.83
C ILE A 83 2.67 4.60 5.18
N VAL A 84 1.40 4.35 4.90
CA VAL A 84 0.46 5.29 4.28
C VAL A 84 -0.68 5.54 5.26
N GLN A 85 -0.99 6.81 5.51
CA GLN A 85 -2.11 7.23 6.35
C GLN A 85 -3.22 7.83 5.48
N PHE A 86 -4.46 7.42 5.72
CA PHE A 86 -5.63 7.88 4.97
C PHE A 86 -6.52 8.80 5.81
N LYS A 87 -7.36 9.57 5.11
CA LYS A 87 -8.46 10.31 5.71
C LYS A 87 -9.49 9.32 6.28
N PRO A 88 -9.85 9.45 7.57
CA PRO A 88 -11.02 8.76 8.10
C PRO A 88 -12.28 9.15 7.33
N LYS A 89 -13.22 8.20 7.19
CA LYS A 89 -14.56 8.48 6.66
C LYS A 89 -15.42 9.24 7.66
#